data_AF-A0A4Y7SEL7-F1
#
_entry.id   AF-A0A4Y7SEL7-F1
#
_cell.length_a   1.000
_cell.length_b   1.000
_cell.length_c   1.000
_cell.angle_alpha   90.00
_cell.angle_beta   90.00
_cell.angle_gamma   90.00
#
_symmetry.space_group_name_H-M   'P 1'
#
loop_
_entity.id
_entity.type
_entity.pdbx_description
1 polymer ?
#
loop_
_entity_poly.entity_id
_entity_poly.type
_entity_poly.pdbx_seq_one_letter_code
_entity_poly.pdbx_strand_id
1 'polypeptide(L)'
;MIKNQSAKLAIQYAESNVELVSIGLQLFMCFYGLLVYLETPRSQRKGRLSILYIIVSFTILSLSLMTVVPDNYARYLSLYNANPSDPQVTKAAMDRYGGNKTPQYGLSRIASTFVAFVGDGLLLYRCYFFWSDRKWIVILPALTYVASVVMGFLQMLWIEAFPGWRIDFSVAWIILNASLNVLITALISFRLLVASYRNSQLLPSFSSKVYISIVAILVEAALPLSVTGIILACFINQARGSGAARPHQGIFKILYFFFLAISPQMIIFRVITGRGFLKNGSTLPTPRATGATETKPMSTALDFARSEEDSYTRGTIGSTDGNEKFKDGVNATVHSAVSSRGTGGRRGRDGNV
;
A
#
# COMPACT_ATOMS: atom_id res chain seq x y z
N MET A 1 26.68 34.37 -10.59
CA MET A 1 25.21 34.46 -10.40
C MET A 1 24.43 34.01 -11.62
N ILE A 2 24.73 34.50 -12.83
CA ILE A 2 24.02 34.20 -14.09
C ILE A 2 23.88 32.69 -14.38
N LYS A 3 25.00 31.94 -14.30
CA LYS A 3 25.02 30.48 -14.52
C LYS A 3 24.16 29.67 -13.54
N ASN A 4 23.88 30.23 -12.36
CA ASN A 4 23.04 29.60 -11.34
C ASN A 4 21.54 29.82 -11.65
N GLN A 5 21.17 30.91 -12.33
CA GLN A 5 19.78 31.21 -12.67
C GLN A 5 19.31 30.45 -13.91
N SER A 6 20.14 30.35 -14.95
CA SER A 6 19.82 29.52 -16.12
C SER A 6 19.67 28.04 -15.75
N ALA A 7 20.54 27.53 -14.87
CA ALA A 7 20.41 26.17 -14.33
C ALA A 7 19.10 25.97 -13.56
N LYS A 8 18.67 26.96 -12.75
CA LYS A 8 17.38 26.91 -12.04
C LYS A 8 16.18 26.88 -13.00
N LEU A 9 16.19 27.70 -14.06
CA LEU A 9 15.14 27.68 -15.09
C LEU A 9 15.08 26.32 -15.79
N ALA A 10 16.23 25.76 -16.17
CA ALA A 10 16.28 24.45 -16.81
C ALA A 10 15.72 23.34 -15.91
N ILE A 11 16.03 23.38 -14.61
CA ILE A 11 15.45 22.45 -13.63
C ILE A 11 13.94 22.65 -13.51
N GLN A 12 13.45 23.89 -13.40
CA GLN A 12 12.00 24.17 -13.32
C GLN A 12 11.25 23.67 -14.56
N TYR A 13 11.84 23.85 -15.75
CA TYR A 13 11.28 23.34 -17.00
C TYR A 13 11.22 21.81 -17.02
N ALA A 14 12.30 21.14 -16.58
CA ALA A 14 12.31 19.69 -16.48
C ALA A 14 11.30 19.17 -15.44
N GLU A 15 11.19 19.82 -14.28
CA GLU A 15 10.19 19.51 -13.24
C GLU A 15 8.77 19.58 -13.81
N SER A 16 8.44 20.65 -14.52
CA SER A 16 7.14 20.84 -15.18
C SER A 16 6.79 19.71 -16.14
N ASN A 17 7.70 19.33 -17.04
CA ASN A 17 7.43 18.26 -18.01
C ASN A 17 7.21 16.91 -17.33
N VAL A 18 8.03 16.57 -16.33
CA VAL A 18 7.91 15.28 -15.61
C VAL A 18 6.63 15.22 -14.79
N GLU A 19 6.20 16.32 -14.16
CA GLU A 19 4.92 16.38 -13.46
C GLU A 19 3.72 16.19 -14.40
N LEU A 20 3.75 16.78 -15.60
CA LEU A 20 2.70 16.58 -16.61
C LEU A 20 2.62 15.12 -17.06
N VAL A 21 3.77 14.48 -17.29
CA VAL A 21 3.84 13.04 -17.59
C VAL A 21 3.27 12.21 -16.43
N SER A 22 3.61 12.56 -15.19
CA SER A 22 3.09 11.90 -13.98
C SER A 22 1.57 11.97 -13.92
N ILE A 23 0.97 13.14 -14.16
CA ILE A 23 -0.49 13.29 -14.21
C ILE A 23 -1.11 12.44 -15.32
N GLY A 24 -0.48 12.39 -16.51
CA GLY A 24 -0.94 11.51 -17.60
C GLY A 24 -0.98 10.03 -17.19
N LEU A 25 0.07 9.55 -16.51
CA LEU A 25 0.12 8.19 -15.99
C LEU A 25 -0.94 7.95 -14.90
N GLN A 26 -1.15 8.90 -13.99
CA GLN A 26 -2.18 8.81 -12.96
C GLN A 26 -3.58 8.76 -13.55
N LEU A 27 -3.89 9.62 -14.53
CA LEU A 27 -5.16 9.61 -15.25
C LEU A 27 -5.40 8.23 -15.88
N PHE A 28 -4.41 7.71 -16.60
CA PHE A 28 -4.49 6.38 -17.19
C PHE A 28 -4.80 5.31 -16.13
N MET A 29 -4.06 5.29 -15.02
CA MET A 29 -4.25 4.30 -13.94
C MET A 29 -5.64 4.42 -13.28
N CYS A 30 -6.12 5.63 -13.01
CA CYS A 30 -7.42 5.87 -12.40
C CYS A 30 -8.58 5.44 -13.31
N PHE A 31 -8.56 5.87 -14.58
CA PHE A 31 -9.62 5.55 -15.53
C PHE A 31 -9.63 4.07 -15.89
N TYR A 32 -8.46 3.47 -16.15
CA TYR A 32 -8.39 2.04 -16.42
C TYR A 32 -8.81 1.21 -15.20
N GLY A 33 -8.39 1.61 -13.99
CA GLY A 33 -8.83 0.97 -12.75
C GLY A 33 -10.35 1.06 -12.55
N LEU A 34 -10.96 2.19 -12.91
CA LEU A 34 -12.41 2.37 -12.91
C LEU A 34 -13.10 1.46 -13.95
N LEU A 35 -12.58 1.38 -15.17
CA LEU A 35 -13.12 0.52 -16.22
C LEU A 35 -13.13 -0.95 -15.79
N VAL A 36 -12.01 -1.47 -15.29
CA VAL A 36 -11.89 -2.85 -14.78
C VAL A 36 -12.89 -3.10 -13.64
N TYR A 37 -13.10 -2.11 -12.77
CA TYR A 37 -14.08 -2.23 -11.69
C TYR A 37 -15.52 -2.29 -12.21
N LEU A 38 -15.85 -1.49 -13.23
CA LEU A 38 -17.18 -1.48 -13.84
C LEU A 38 -17.48 -2.79 -14.59
N GLU A 39 -16.50 -3.36 -15.28
CA GLU A 39 -16.59 -4.66 -15.96
C GLU A 39 -16.71 -5.85 -14.99
N THR A 40 -16.33 -5.66 -13.72
CA THR A 40 -16.40 -6.73 -12.72
C THR A 40 -17.87 -6.99 -12.28
N PRO A 41 -18.38 -8.24 -12.36
CA PRO A 41 -19.77 -8.58 -12.01
C PRO A 41 -20.13 -8.30 -10.54
N ARG A 42 -21.37 -7.88 -10.28
CA ARG A 42 -21.86 -7.44 -8.94
C ARG A 42 -21.70 -8.49 -7.83
N SER A 43 -21.78 -9.79 -8.13
CA SER A 43 -21.63 -10.89 -7.16
C SER A 43 -20.20 -11.07 -6.65
N GLN A 44 -19.19 -10.59 -7.39
CA GLN A 44 -17.77 -10.65 -7.01
C GLN A 44 -17.19 -9.29 -6.60
N ARG A 45 -18.00 -8.22 -6.68
CA ARG A 45 -17.67 -6.95 -6.05
C ARG A 45 -17.74 -7.18 -4.53
N LYS A 46 -16.63 -7.56 -3.90
CA LYS A 46 -16.43 -7.39 -2.44
C LYS A 46 -16.46 -5.89 -2.13
N GLY A 47 -17.68 -5.34 -2.12
CA GLY A 47 -18.01 -4.02 -2.65
C GLY A 47 -17.47 -2.83 -1.87
N ARG A 48 -17.03 -3.02 -0.61
CA ARG A 48 -16.52 -1.92 0.22
C ARG A 48 -15.02 -1.69 0.08
N LEU A 49 -14.19 -2.73 -0.03
CA LEU A 49 -12.73 -2.53 -0.13
C LEU A 49 -12.33 -2.07 -1.54
N SER A 50 -12.92 -2.66 -2.59
CA SER A 50 -12.62 -2.26 -3.98
C SER A 50 -13.02 -0.81 -4.27
N ILE A 51 -14.19 -0.37 -3.78
CA ILE A 51 -14.62 1.02 -3.97
C ILE A 51 -13.75 2.00 -3.19
N LEU A 52 -13.29 1.65 -1.98
CA LEU A 52 -12.36 2.47 -1.21
C LEU A 52 -11.04 2.68 -1.96
N TYR A 53 -10.46 1.64 -2.57
CA TYR A 53 -9.24 1.78 -3.38
C TYR A 53 -9.42 2.74 -4.56
N ILE A 54 -10.58 2.71 -5.22
CA ILE A 54 -10.89 3.64 -6.33
C ILE A 54 -11.05 5.06 -5.82
N ILE A 55 -11.80 5.27 -4.73
CA ILE A 55 -11.99 6.59 -4.12
C ILE A 55 -10.62 7.17 -3.72
N VAL A 56 -9.75 6.38 -3.10
CA VAL A 56 -8.40 6.82 -2.74
C VAL A 56 -7.56 7.16 -3.98
N SER A 57 -7.64 6.35 -5.04
CA SER A 57 -6.94 6.64 -6.31
C SER A 57 -7.38 7.97 -6.94
N PHE A 58 -8.69 8.24 -6.99
CA PHE A 58 -9.22 9.53 -7.44
C PHE A 58 -8.86 10.67 -6.49
N THR A 59 -8.82 10.44 -5.18
CA THR A 59 -8.40 11.45 -4.20
C THR A 59 -6.94 11.85 -4.43
N ILE A 60 -6.05 10.88 -4.64
CA ILE A 60 -4.63 11.14 -4.95
C ILE A 60 -4.50 11.89 -6.28
N LEU A 61 -5.28 11.53 -7.31
CA LEU A 61 -5.30 12.25 -8.59
C LEU A 61 -5.76 13.69 -8.41
N SER A 62 -6.87 13.93 -7.69
CA SER A 62 -7.38 15.28 -7.43
C SER A 62 -6.36 16.14 -6.68
N LEU A 63 -5.74 15.60 -5.63
CA LEU A 63 -4.71 16.32 -4.87
C LEU A 63 -3.45 16.57 -5.72
N SER A 64 -3.07 15.62 -6.59
CA SER A 64 -1.94 15.80 -7.52
C SER A 64 -2.24 16.88 -8.54
N LEU A 65 -3.44 16.93 -9.12
CA LEU A 65 -3.87 18.01 -10.03
C LEU A 65 -3.87 19.37 -9.34
N MET A 66 -4.35 19.45 -8.09
CA MET A 66 -4.32 20.67 -7.28
C MET A 66 -2.91 21.18 -6.99
N THR A 67 -1.89 20.30 -7.06
CA THR A 67 -0.48 20.67 -6.90
C THR A 67 0.13 21.07 -8.25
N VAL A 68 -0.05 20.23 -9.26
CA VAL A 68 0.67 20.35 -10.54
C VAL A 68 0.18 21.53 -11.37
N VAL A 69 -1.13 21.83 -11.38
CA VAL A 69 -1.68 22.91 -12.21
C VAL A 69 -1.18 24.29 -11.78
N PRO A 70 -1.26 24.69 -10.49
CA PRO A 70 -0.73 25.98 -10.05
C PRO A 70 0.79 26.09 -10.24
N ASP A 71 1.54 25.04 -9.95
CA ASP A 71 3.00 25.02 -10.10
C ASP A 71 3.43 25.19 -11.56
N ASN A 72 2.78 24.49 -12.48
CA ASN A 72 3.10 24.61 -13.90
C ASN A 72 2.73 25.99 -14.45
N TYR A 73 1.61 26.55 -14.02
CA TYR A 73 1.23 27.91 -14.39
C TYR A 73 2.25 28.94 -13.88
N ALA A 74 2.68 28.82 -12.63
CA ALA A 74 3.68 29.68 -12.01
C ALA A 74 5.05 29.60 -12.70
N ARG A 75 5.51 28.37 -12.99
CA ARG A 75 6.77 28.12 -13.69
C ARG A 75 6.71 28.62 -15.13
N TYR A 76 5.59 28.43 -15.82
CA TYR A 76 5.38 28.97 -17.16
C TYR A 76 5.48 30.50 -17.17
N LEU A 77 4.81 31.20 -16.26
CA LEU A 77 4.92 32.66 -16.14
C LEU A 77 6.33 33.12 -15.79
N SER A 78 7.03 32.36 -14.95
CA SER A 78 8.44 32.62 -14.62
C SER A 78 9.34 32.52 -15.85
N LEU A 79 9.12 31.50 -16.71
CA LEU A 79 9.87 31.33 -17.96
C LEU A 79 9.49 32.37 -19.01
N TYR A 80 8.20 32.69 -19.16
CA TYR A 80 7.71 33.64 -20.16
C TYR A 80 8.26 35.06 -19.91
N ASN A 81 8.35 35.46 -18.64
CA ASN A 81 8.89 36.77 -18.24
C ASN A 81 10.41 36.75 -17.96
N ALA A 82 11.08 35.62 -18.16
CA ALA A 82 12.54 35.56 -18.00
C ALA A 82 13.21 36.16 -19.23
N ASN A 83 14.20 37.02 -19.01
CA ASN A 83 15.03 37.55 -20.07
C ASN A 83 16.44 36.92 -20.00
N PRO A 84 16.87 36.12 -20.99
CA PRO A 84 18.19 35.49 -21.00
C PRO A 84 19.35 36.51 -20.93
N SER A 85 19.15 37.71 -21.46
CA SER A 85 20.15 38.78 -21.52
C SER A 85 20.24 39.58 -20.22
N ASP A 86 19.18 39.59 -19.41
CA ASP A 86 19.11 40.30 -18.13
C ASP A 86 18.86 39.35 -16.94
N PRO A 87 19.91 39.01 -16.18
CA PRO A 87 19.82 38.17 -15.00
C PRO A 87 18.96 38.75 -13.87
N GLN A 88 18.84 40.08 -13.76
CA GLN A 88 18.03 40.72 -12.72
C GLN A 88 16.55 40.56 -13.01
N VAL A 89 16.15 40.78 -14.28
CA VAL A 89 14.77 40.55 -14.74
C VAL A 89 14.36 39.09 -14.55
N THR A 90 15.24 38.15 -14.89
CA THR A 90 15.00 36.72 -14.65
C THR A 90 14.81 36.41 -13.16
N LYS A 91 15.60 37.01 -12.27
CA LYS A 91 15.42 36.84 -10.82
C LYS A 91 14.07 37.40 -10.36
N ALA A 92 13.73 38.61 -10.82
CA ALA A 92 12.50 39.28 -10.45
C ALA A 92 11.27 38.48 -10.93
N ALA A 93 11.32 37.91 -12.12
CA ALA A 93 10.27 37.03 -12.63
C ALA A 93 10.12 35.76 -11.76
N MET A 94 11.23 35.09 -11.41
CA MET A 94 11.21 33.94 -10.50
C MET A 94 10.63 34.30 -9.12
N ASP A 95 11.06 35.40 -8.52
CA ASP A 95 10.62 35.81 -7.20
C ASP A 95 9.14 36.26 -7.21
N ARG A 96 8.67 36.86 -8.32
CA ARG A 96 7.29 37.33 -8.49
C ARG A 96 6.29 36.21 -8.73
N TYR A 97 6.64 35.22 -9.55
CA TYR A 97 5.71 34.16 -9.98
C TYR A 97 5.95 32.82 -9.30
N GLY A 98 7.20 32.49 -8.97
CA GLY A 98 7.58 31.23 -8.31
C GLY A 98 8.09 31.41 -6.88
N GLY A 99 8.00 32.62 -6.31
CA GLY A 99 8.47 32.91 -4.97
C GLY A 99 7.60 32.28 -3.87
N ASN A 100 8.22 32.02 -2.72
CA ASN A 100 7.58 31.38 -1.57
C ASN A 100 6.39 32.18 -0.98
N LYS A 101 6.26 33.47 -1.32
CA LYS A 101 5.19 34.37 -0.86
C LYS A 101 3.94 34.35 -1.73
N THR A 102 3.96 33.56 -2.80
CA THR A 102 2.85 33.54 -3.75
C THR A 102 1.77 32.56 -3.29
N PRO A 103 0.47 32.88 -3.48
CA PRO A 103 -0.62 32.01 -3.03
C PRO A 103 -0.58 30.62 -3.70
N GLN A 104 -0.11 30.55 -4.96
CA GLN A 104 0.10 29.29 -5.66
C GLN A 104 1.13 28.39 -4.96
N TYR A 105 2.24 28.95 -4.49
CA TYR A 105 3.27 28.18 -3.77
C TYR A 105 2.72 27.61 -2.47
N GLY A 106 1.93 28.41 -1.75
CA GLY A 106 1.21 27.96 -0.56
C GLY A 106 0.34 26.76 -0.87
N LEU A 107 -0.59 26.91 -1.83
CA LEU A 107 -1.54 25.86 -2.22
C LEU A 107 -0.85 24.56 -2.64
N SER A 108 0.16 24.63 -3.50
CA SER A 108 0.92 23.45 -3.94
C SER A 108 1.65 22.76 -2.79
N ARG A 109 2.18 23.52 -1.83
CA ARG A 109 2.83 22.96 -0.65
C ARG A 109 1.83 22.26 0.27
N ILE A 110 0.64 22.82 0.47
CA ILE A 110 -0.44 22.17 1.21
C ILE A 110 -0.80 20.86 0.51
N ALA A 111 -1.19 20.95 -0.76
CA ALA A 111 -1.69 19.82 -1.52
C ALA A 111 -0.67 18.67 -1.61
N SER A 112 0.59 18.96 -1.92
CA SER A 112 1.67 17.95 -1.96
C SER A 112 1.92 17.27 -0.62
N THR A 113 1.82 17.99 0.49
CA THR A 113 1.95 17.41 1.84
C THR A 113 0.79 16.46 2.13
N PHE A 114 -0.44 16.83 1.75
CA PHE A 114 -1.60 15.94 1.89
C PHE A 114 -1.54 14.73 0.96
N VAL A 115 -1.01 14.87 -0.26
CA VAL A 115 -0.72 13.71 -1.14
C VAL A 115 0.17 12.71 -0.42
N ALA A 116 1.27 13.18 0.19
CA ALA A 116 2.18 12.33 0.95
C ALA A 116 1.48 11.68 2.15
N PHE A 117 0.69 12.43 2.93
CA PHE A 117 -0.03 11.88 4.08
C PHE A 117 -1.03 10.78 3.70
N VAL A 118 -1.78 10.98 2.61
CA VAL A 118 -2.73 9.99 2.08
C VAL A 118 -1.97 8.77 1.53
N GLY A 119 -0.88 9.00 0.79
CA GLY A 119 -0.04 7.93 0.24
C GLY A 119 0.58 7.06 1.33
N ASP A 120 1.23 7.67 2.31
CA ASP A 120 1.83 6.98 3.46
C ASP A 120 0.78 6.32 4.34
N GLY A 121 -0.37 6.97 4.56
CA GLY A 121 -1.49 6.40 5.30
C GLY A 121 -2.03 5.13 4.63
N LEU A 122 -2.09 5.10 3.30
CA LEU A 122 -2.48 3.91 2.54
C LEU A 122 -1.45 2.78 2.69
N LEU A 123 -0.16 3.09 2.71
CA LEU A 123 0.90 2.11 2.96
C LEU A 123 0.78 1.53 4.37
N LEU A 124 0.53 2.39 5.37
CA LEU A 124 0.33 1.96 6.75
C LEU A 124 -0.91 1.08 6.90
N TYR A 125 -2.02 1.44 6.25
CA TYR A 125 -3.23 0.63 6.20
C TYR A 125 -2.96 -0.76 5.63
N ARG A 126 -2.15 -0.86 4.56
CA ARG A 126 -1.73 -2.16 4.01
C ARG A 126 -0.89 -2.96 4.99
N CYS A 127 0.06 -2.31 5.68
CA CYS A 127 0.85 -2.96 6.71
C CYS A 127 -0.05 -3.52 7.82
N TYR A 128 -1.03 -2.75 8.29
CA TYR A 128 -2.02 -3.18 9.27
C TYR A 128 -2.88 -4.34 8.77
N PHE A 129 -3.34 -4.27 7.52
CA PHE A 129 -4.16 -5.32 6.92
C PHE A 129 -3.39 -6.64 6.81
N PHE A 130 -2.12 -6.60 6.40
CA PHE A 130 -1.29 -7.79 6.37
C PHE A 130 -0.96 -8.28 7.76
N TRP A 131 -0.70 -7.42 8.75
CA TRP A 131 -0.32 -7.78 10.12
C TRP A 131 -1.47 -7.76 11.14
N SER A 132 -2.65 -8.22 10.75
CA SER A 132 -3.86 -8.22 11.60
C SER A 132 -3.76 -9.07 12.86
N ASP A 133 -3.01 -10.17 12.81
CA ASP A 133 -2.69 -11.13 13.89
C ASP A 133 -1.69 -10.57 14.91
N ARG A 134 -0.67 -9.84 14.44
CA ARG A 134 0.44 -9.34 15.26
C ARG A 134 0.59 -7.82 15.13
N LYS A 135 -0.43 -7.11 15.61
CA LYS A 135 -0.54 -5.64 15.56
C LYS A 135 0.65 -4.90 16.21
N TRP A 136 1.35 -5.52 17.16
CA TRP A 136 2.53 -4.94 17.81
C TRP A 136 3.63 -4.56 16.81
N ILE A 137 3.77 -5.29 15.70
CA ILE A 137 4.79 -5.02 14.66
C ILE A 137 4.45 -3.75 13.86
N VAL A 138 3.16 -3.37 13.80
CA VAL A 138 2.68 -2.17 13.10
C VAL A 138 2.95 -0.89 13.89
N ILE A 139 3.27 -0.99 15.18
CA ILE A 139 3.54 0.17 16.05
C ILE A 139 4.74 0.97 15.53
N LEU A 140 5.81 0.29 15.08
CA LEU A 140 7.01 0.96 14.60
C LEU A 140 6.75 1.78 13.30
N PRO A 141 6.13 1.22 12.25
CA PRO A 141 5.65 2.02 11.12
C PRO A 141 4.68 3.13 11.51
N ALA A 142 3.74 2.87 12.43
CA ALA A 142 2.77 3.87 12.87
C ALA A 142 3.45 5.06 13.57
N LEU A 143 4.44 4.80 14.43
CA LEU A 143 5.22 5.86 15.09
C LEU A 143 6.03 6.67 14.06
N THR A 144 6.63 6.00 13.09
CA THR A 144 7.38 6.65 12.00
C THR A 144 6.45 7.52 11.14
N TYR A 145 5.22 7.06 10.87
CA TYR A 145 4.19 7.84 10.18
C TYR A 145 3.74 9.05 10.99
N VAL A 146 3.49 8.91 12.30
CA VAL A 146 3.16 10.06 13.15
C VAL A 146 4.30 11.08 13.13
N ALA A 147 5.55 10.63 13.22
CA ALA A 147 6.71 11.50 13.11
C ALA A 147 6.78 12.19 11.73
N SER A 148 6.48 11.49 10.62
CA SER A 148 6.46 12.09 9.28
C SER A 148 5.34 13.13 9.13
N VAL A 149 4.18 12.89 9.72
CA VAL A 149 3.06 13.85 9.75
C VAL A 149 3.44 15.12 10.51
N VAL A 150 4.02 14.97 11.71
CA VAL A 150 4.49 16.12 12.51
C VAL A 150 5.54 16.93 11.74
N MET A 151 6.53 16.25 11.14
CA MET A 151 7.55 16.93 10.34
C MET A 151 6.99 17.58 9.07
N GLY A 152 5.94 16.99 8.47
CA GLY A 152 5.24 17.58 7.32
C GLY A 152 4.53 18.88 7.69
N PHE A 153 3.84 18.92 8.83
CA PHE A 153 3.22 20.15 9.34
C PHE A 153 4.26 21.22 9.71
N LEU A 154 5.35 20.83 10.37
CA LEU A 154 6.45 21.75 10.67
C LEU A 154 7.02 22.34 9.39
N GLN A 155 7.35 21.49 8.42
CA GLN A 155 7.84 21.93 7.11
C GLN A 155 6.87 22.88 6.40
N MET A 156 5.56 22.65 6.52
CA MET A 156 4.53 23.50 5.92
C MET A 156 4.45 24.89 6.55
N LEU A 157 4.48 24.97 7.89
CA LEU A 157 4.22 26.20 8.66
C LEU A 157 5.49 26.98 9.03
N TRP A 158 6.67 26.37 8.92
CA TRP A 158 7.90 26.90 9.48
C TRP A 158 8.28 28.31 9.02
N ILE A 159 8.16 28.58 7.71
CA ILE A 159 8.59 29.85 7.11
C ILE A 159 7.80 31.04 7.68
N GLU A 160 6.51 30.82 7.98
CA GLU A 160 5.62 31.86 8.50
C GLU A 160 5.68 31.95 10.03
N ALA A 161 5.89 30.81 10.71
CA ALA A 161 5.89 30.74 12.17
C ALA A 161 7.21 31.20 12.82
N PHE A 162 8.36 30.98 12.17
CA PHE A 162 9.68 31.26 12.77
C PHE A 162 10.65 31.93 11.78
N PRO A 163 10.43 33.21 11.42
CA PRO A 163 11.20 33.92 10.39
C PRO A 163 12.70 34.13 10.68
N GLY A 164 13.23 33.66 11.83
CA GLY A 164 14.65 33.80 12.22
C GLY A 164 15.45 32.50 12.28
N TRP A 165 14.81 31.34 12.16
CA TRP A 165 15.50 30.06 12.35
C TRP A 165 15.86 29.41 11.01
N ARG A 166 17.13 29.04 10.84
CA ARG A 166 17.68 28.45 9.60
C ARG A 166 17.51 26.93 9.48
N ILE A 167 16.64 26.33 10.29
CA ILE A 167 16.40 24.87 10.27
C ILE A 167 15.42 24.54 9.15
N ASP A 168 15.84 23.69 8.22
CA ASP A 168 14.98 23.19 7.14
C ASP A 168 14.51 21.76 7.49
N PHE A 169 13.21 21.64 7.78
CA PHE A 169 12.55 20.39 8.13
C PHE A 169 12.25 19.50 6.92
N SER A 170 12.39 20.01 5.68
CA SER A 170 12.18 19.25 4.45
C SER A 170 13.00 17.96 4.43
N VAL A 171 14.26 18.03 4.88
CA VAL A 171 15.19 16.90 4.86
C VAL A 171 14.73 15.80 5.81
N ALA A 172 14.36 16.18 7.04
CA ALA A 172 13.87 15.22 8.03
C ALA A 172 12.58 14.55 7.56
N TRP A 173 11.67 15.34 6.98
CA TRP A 173 10.44 14.84 6.39
C TRP A 173 10.70 13.84 5.25
N ILE A 174 11.58 14.17 4.30
CA ILE A 174 11.94 13.27 3.17
C ILE A 174 12.54 11.96 3.69
N ILE A 175 13.47 12.02 4.66
CA ILE A 175 14.09 10.82 5.23
C ILE A 175 13.04 9.94 5.92
N LEU A 176 12.11 10.54 6.68
CA LEU A 176 11.05 9.80 7.36
C LEU A 176 10.09 9.13 6.36
N ASN A 177 9.67 9.83 5.30
CA ASN A 177 8.84 9.26 4.24
C ASN A 177 9.55 8.08 3.55
N ALA A 178 10.82 8.27 3.17
CA ALA A 178 11.63 7.23 2.55
C ALA A 178 11.80 6.02 3.48
N SER A 179 12.13 6.27 4.76
CA SER A 179 12.32 5.21 5.76
C SER A 179 11.02 4.45 6.04
N LEU A 180 9.89 5.15 6.11
CA LEU A 180 8.57 4.53 6.28
C LEU A 180 8.24 3.60 5.10
N ASN A 181 8.51 4.04 3.87
CA ASN A 181 8.31 3.25 2.67
C ASN A 181 9.17 1.98 2.65
N VAL A 182 10.46 2.08 3.00
CA VAL A 182 11.35 0.91 3.14
C VAL A 182 10.84 -0.03 4.22
N LEU A 183 10.53 0.50 5.41
CA LEU A 183 10.12 -0.28 6.56
C LEU A 183 8.83 -1.07 6.27
N ILE A 184 7.80 -0.41 5.76
CA ILE A 184 6.53 -1.05 5.42
C ILE A 184 6.74 -2.11 4.34
N THR A 185 7.49 -1.79 3.30
CA THR A 185 7.74 -2.74 2.19
C THR A 185 8.50 -3.97 2.68
N ALA A 186 9.52 -3.79 3.53
CA ALA A 186 10.27 -4.88 4.12
C ALA A 186 9.37 -5.77 5.01
N LEU A 187 8.54 -5.17 5.86
CA LEU A 187 7.62 -5.91 6.74
C LEU A 187 6.57 -6.70 5.96
N ILE A 188 5.97 -6.11 4.93
CA ILE A 188 4.98 -6.81 4.09
C ILE A 188 5.66 -7.93 3.30
N SER A 189 6.80 -7.64 2.67
CA SER A 189 7.56 -8.61 1.88
C SER A 189 8.01 -9.81 2.73
N PHE A 190 8.56 -9.54 3.91
CA PHE A 190 9.00 -10.58 4.84
C PHE A 190 7.84 -11.51 5.21
N ARG A 191 6.69 -10.96 5.61
CA ARG A 191 5.51 -11.76 5.95
C ARG A 191 5.05 -12.62 4.78
N LEU A 192 4.99 -12.03 3.59
CA LEU A 192 4.48 -12.70 2.40
C LEU A 192 5.41 -13.83 1.93
N LEU A 193 6.73 -13.65 2.08
CA LEU A 193 7.72 -14.69 1.82
C LEU A 193 7.62 -15.84 2.84
N VAL A 194 7.45 -15.53 4.13
CA VAL A 194 7.25 -16.56 5.16
C VAL A 194 5.97 -17.35 4.91
N ALA A 195 4.87 -16.68 4.56
CA ALA A 195 3.63 -17.34 4.18
C ALA A 195 3.79 -18.20 2.92
N SER A 196 4.49 -17.70 1.90
CA SER A 196 4.80 -18.46 0.70
C SER A 196 5.65 -19.70 1.01
N TYR A 197 6.63 -19.60 1.90
CA TYR A 197 7.50 -20.72 2.26
C TYR A 197 6.71 -21.81 3.02
N ARG A 198 5.91 -21.42 4.01
CA ARG A 198 5.07 -22.35 4.77
C ARG A 198 4.04 -23.06 3.88
N ASN A 199 3.41 -22.33 2.96
CA ASN A 199 2.39 -22.89 2.09
C ASN A 199 2.97 -23.70 0.92
N SER A 200 4.22 -23.44 0.52
CA SER A 200 4.92 -24.25 -0.50
C SER A 200 5.20 -25.68 -0.05
N GLN A 201 5.15 -25.96 1.26
CA GLN A 201 5.30 -27.31 1.80
C GLN A 201 4.00 -28.13 1.74
N LEU A 202 2.84 -27.48 1.54
CA LEU A 202 1.51 -28.11 1.66
C LEU A 202 0.64 -27.97 0.40
N LEU A 203 0.99 -27.09 -0.56
CA LEU A 203 0.16 -26.77 -1.74
C LEU A 203 0.96 -26.73 -3.05
N PRO A 204 0.30 -26.90 -4.22
CA PRO A 204 0.94 -26.88 -5.54
C PRO A 204 1.66 -25.55 -5.84
N SER A 205 2.72 -25.61 -6.66
CA SER A 205 3.61 -24.49 -7.05
C SER A 205 2.93 -23.20 -7.55
N PHE A 206 1.65 -23.25 -7.92
CA PHE A 206 0.89 -22.12 -8.43
C PHE A 206 0.59 -21.06 -7.34
N SER A 207 0.26 -21.47 -6.12
CA SER A 207 -0.09 -20.54 -5.03
C SER A 207 1.11 -19.71 -4.56
N SER A 208 2.31 -20.31 -4.52
CA SER A 208 3.56 -19.62 -4.16
C SER A 208 3.94 -18.54 -5.16
N LYS A 209 3.65 -18.74 -6.46
CA LYS A 209 3.93 -17.75 -7.52
C LYS A 209 3.13 -16.46 -7.33
N VAL A 210 1.91 -16.55 -6.80
CA VAL A 210 1.06 -15.38 -6.54
C VAL A 210 1.65 -14.50 -5.43
N TYR A 211 2.15 -15.09 -4.35
CA TYR A 211 2.80 -14.36 -3.27
C TYR A 211 4.07 -13.64 -3.73
N ILE A 212 4.93 -14.34 -4.48
CA ILE A 212 6.16 -13.77 -5.04
C ILE A 212 5.84 -12.62 -6.01
N SER A 213 4.80 -12.76 -6.84
CA SER A 213 4.36 -11.70 -7.75
C SER A 213 3.92 -10.44 -6.98
N ILE A 214 3.17 -10.59 -5.88
CA ILE A 214 2.75 -9.45 -5.05
C ILE A 214 3.95 -8.80 -4.35
N VAL A 215 4.90 -9.57 -3.83
CA VAL A 215 6.15 -9.03 -3.26
C VAL A 215 6.91 -8.23 -4.32
N ALA A 216 7.09 -8.79 -5.52
CA ALA A 216 7.79 -8.13 -6.60
C ALA A 216 7.18 -6.78 -6.95
N ILE A 217 5.85 -6.70 -7.01
CA ILE A 217 5.10 -5.46 -7.25
C ILE A 217 5.37 -4.40 -6.18
N LEU A 218 5.36 -4.78 -4.90
CA LEU A 218 5.59 -3.86 -3.79
C LEU A 218 7.02 -3.32 -3.82
N VAL A 219 7.98 -4.22 -4.03
CA VAL A 219 9.41 -3.89 -4.09
C VAL A 219 9.72 -3.02 -5.31
N GLU A 220 9.18 -3.35 -6.48
CA GLU A 220 9.34 -2.58 -7.72
C GLU A 220 8.82 -1.14 -7.58
N ALA A 221 7.72 -0.94 -6.84
CA ALA A 221 7.14 0.38 -6.61
C ALA A 221 7.84 1.19 -5.49
N ALA A 222 8.37 0.53 -4.46
CA ALA A 222 8.93 1.20 -3.28
C ALA A 222 10.44 1.48 -3.38
N LEU A 223 11.19 0.65 -4.12
CA LEU A 223 12.64 0.81 -4.28
C LEU A 223 13.02 2.15 -4.93
N PRO A 224 12.43 2.57 -6.08
CA PRO A 224 12.83 3.82 -6.73
C PRO A 224 12.54 5.04 -5.84
N LEU A 225 11.41 5.05 -5.15
CA LEU A 225 11.04 6.11 -4.21
C LEU A 225 12.05 6.23 -3.07
N SER A 226 12.37 5.10 -2.42
CA SER A 226 13.25 5.09 -1.25
C SER A 226 14.68 5.49 -1.59
N VAL A 227 15.22 4.93 -2.69
CA VAL A 227 16.59 5.23 -3.16
C VAL A 227 16.72 6.70 -3.53
N THR A 228 15.77 7.24 -4.31
CA THR A 228 15.81 8.64 -4.73
C THR A 228 15.64 9.61 -3.56
N GLY A 229 14.79 9.28 -2.57
CA GLY A 229 14.61 10.07 -1.36
C GLY A 229 15.86 10.15 -0.48
N ILE A 230 16.54 9.02 -0.24
CA ILE A 230 17.78 8.98 0.55
C ILE A 230 18.88 9.80 -0.14
N ILE A 231 19.05 9.60 -1.45
CA ILE A 231 20.07 10.33 -2.23
C ILE A 231 19.78 11.83 -2.24
N LEU A 232 18.52 12.23 -2.43
CA LEU A 232 18.11 13.63 -2.37
C LEU A 232 18.42 14.26 -1.01
N ALA A 233 18.10 13.57 0.09
CA ALA A 233 18.39 14.06 1.44
C ALA A 233 19.90 14.27 1.68
N CYS A 234 20.73 13.34 1.21
CA CYS A 234 22.19 13.49 1.24
C CYS A 234 22.67 14.72 0.46
N PHE A 235 22.14 14.96 -0.74
CA PHE A 235 22.53 16.10 -1.55
C PHE A 235 22.05 17.44 -1.01
N ILE A 236 20.87 17.51 -0.39
CA ILE A 236 20.39 18.73 0.27
C ILE A 236 21.26 19.04 1.48
N ASN A 237 21.63 18.04 2.28
CA ASN A 237 22.54 18.23 3.41
C ASN A 237 23.93 18.72 2.98
N GLN A 238 24.49 18.17 1.90
CA GLN A 238 25.77 18.64 1.34
C GLN A 238 25.71 20.06 0.73
N ALA A 239 24.50 20.55 0.40
CA ALA A 239 24.30 21.89 -0.14
C ALA A 239 24.37 22.99 0.92
N ARG A 240 24.15 22.63 2.20
CA ARG A 240 24.08 23.54 3.35
C ARG A 240 25.43 24.25 3.52
N GLY A 241 25.56 25.42 2.89
CA GLY A 241 26.77 26.26 2.93
C GLY A 241 27.16 26.92 1.60
N SER A 242 26.75 26.36 0.46
CA SER A 242 27.22 26.84 -0.86
C SER A 242 26.23 27.72 -1.64
N GLY A 243 24.92 27.64 -1.35
CA GLY A 243 23.87 28.43 -2.03
C GLY A 243 23.75 28.20 -3.55
N ALA A 244 24.53 27.28 -4.12
CA ALA A 244 24.53 26.96 -5.53
C ALA A 244 23.45 25.92 -5.84
N ALA A 245 22.57 26.20 -6.80
CA ALA A 245 21.69 25.17 -7.34
C ALA A 245 22.56 24.23 -8.18
N ARG A 246 22.71 22.99 -7.72
CA ARG A 246 23.48 22.00 -8.45
C ARG A 246 22.53 21.14 -9.28
N PRO A 247 22.81 20.91 -10.57
CA PRO A 247 21.90 20.17 -11.44
C PRO A 247 21.57 18.77 -10.94
N HIS A 248 22.51 18.10 -10.25
CA HIS A 248 22.26 16.80 -9.63
C HIS A 248 21.14 16.84 -8.57
N GLN A 249 21.03 17.91 -7.77
CA GLN A 249 19.95 18.04 -6.79
C GLN A 249 18.58 18.13 -7.47
N GLY A 250 18.50 18.87 -8.58
CA GLY A 250 17.28 18.98 -9.38
C GLY A 250 16.81 17.63 -9.92
N ILE A 251 17.73 16.84 -10.48
CA ILE A 251 17.41 15.52 -11.03
C ILE A 251 16.83 14.59 -9.96
N PHE A 252 17.49 14.46 -8.81
CA PHE A 252 17.00 13.59 -7.73
C PHE A 252 15.72 14.11 -7.08
N LYS A 253 15.52 15.43 -7.05
CA LYS A 253 14.27 16.05 -6.61
C LYS A 253 13.11 15.65 -7.54
N ILE A 254 13.29 15.82 -8.85
CA ILE A 254 12.31 15.42 -9.87
C ILE A 254 11.94 13.94 -9.71
N LEU A 255 12.94 13.06 -9.63
CA LEU A 255 12.72 11.62 -9.51
C LEU A 255 11.99 11.26 -8.21
N TYR A 256 12.40 11.83 -7.08
CA TYR A 256 11.76 11.58 -5.79
C TYR A 256 10.27 11.93 -5.81
N PHE A 257 9.91 13.15 -6.23
CA PHE A 257 8.51 13.57 -6.26
C PHE A 257 7.69 12.82 -7.30
N PHE A 258 8.29 12.45 -8.43
CA PHE A 258 7.66 11.57 -9.42
C PHE A 258 7.28 10.21 -8.80
N PHE A 259 8.23 9.53 -8.14
CA PHE A 259 7.96 8.25 -7.51
C PHE A 259 7.05 8.36 -6.28
N LEU A 260 7.11 9.47 -5.54
CA LEU A 260 6.24 9.72 -4.40
C LEU A 260 4.76 9.77 -4.84
N ALA A 261 4.50 10.36 -6.00
CA ALA A 261 3.17 10.48 -6.57
C ALA A 261 2.71 9.19 -7.29
N ILE A 262 3.61 8.49 -7.98
CA ILE A 262 3.28 7.31 -8.80
C ILE A 262 3.24 6.01 -7.99
N SER A 263 4.08 5.84 -6.98
CA SER A 263 4.20 4.57 -6.25
C SER A 263 2.88 4.12 -5.61
N PRO A 264 2.14 4.96 -4.85
CA PRO A 264 0.84 4.56 -4.29
C PRO A 264 -0.17 4.19 -5.39
N GLN A 265 -0.21 4.96 -6.48
CA GLN A 265 -1.11 4.73 -7.62
C GLN A 265 -0.79 3.42 -8.35
N MET A 266 0.49 3.12 -8.58
CA MET A 266 0.93 1.88 -9.23
C MET A 266 0.53 0.66 -8.41
N ILE A 267 0.67 0.71 -7.09
CA ILE A 267 0.26 -0.41 -6.24
C ILE A 267 -1.27 -0.56 -6.24
N ILE A 268 -2.03 0.54 -6.15
CA ILE A 268 -3.50 0.48 -6.27
C ILE A 268 -3.90 -0.14 -7.62
N PHE A 269 -3.33 0.35 -8.70
CA PHE A 269 -3.58 -0.10 -10.06
C PHE A 269 -3.34 -1.61 -10.19
N ARG A 270 -2.17 -2.09 -9.75
CA ARG A 270 -1.83 -3.51 -9.80
C ARG A 270 -2.73 -4.38 -8.91
N VAL A 271 -3.21 -3.86 -7.77
CA VAL A 271 -4.19 -4.58 -6.93
C VAL A 271 -5.55 -4.68 -7.60
N ILE A 272 -5.98 -3.65 -8.35
CA ILE A 272 -7.25 -3.66 -9.09
C ILE A 272 -7.15 -4.60 -10.31
N THR A 273 -6.08 -4.50 -11.10
CA THR A 273 -5.89 -5.29 -12.33
C THR A 273 -5.49 -6.73 -12.08
N GLY A 274 -4.66 -7.01 -11.08
CA GLY A 274 -4.26 -8.37 -10.70
C GLY A 274 -5.43 -9.26 -10.28
N ARG A 275 -6.53 -8.67 -9.79
CA ARG A 275 -7.79 -9.39 -9.54
C ARG A 275 -8.48 -9.84 -10.84
N GLY A 276 -8.31 -9.09 -11.93
CA GLY A 276 -8.84 -9.43 -13.25
C GLY A 276 -8.09 -10.58 -13.91
N PHE A 277 -6.75 -10.62 -13.80
CA PHE A 277 -5.93 -11.66 -14.45
C PHE A 277 -6.10 -13.06 -13.84
N LEU A 278 -6.27 -13.16 -12.51
CA LEU A 278 -6.52 -14.44 -11.84
C LEU A 278 -7.88 -15.05 -12.23
N LYS A 279 -8.82 -14.24 -12.74
CA LYS A 279 -10.15 -14.67 -13.19
C LYS A 279 -10.12 -15.41 -14.54
N ASN A 280 -9.22 -15.03 -15.44
CA ASN A 280 -9.12 -15.64 -16.78
C ASN A 280 -8.26 -16.92 -16.80
N GLY A 281 -7.42 -17.13 -15.78
CA GLY A 281 -6.66 -18.37 -15.62
C GLY A 281 -7.49 -19.55 -15.08
N SER A 282 -8.60 -19.28 -14.41
CA SER A 282 -9.53 -20.30 -13.88
C SER A 282 -10.51 -20.87 -14.91
N THR A 283 -10.46 -20.43 -16.17
CA THR A 283 -11.31 -20.90 -17.28
C THR A 283 -10.58 -21.83 -18.26
N LEU A 284 -9.52 -22.52 -17.83
CA LEU A 284 -9.02 -23.66 -18.59
C LEU A 284 -10.00 -24.85 -18.40
N PRO A 285 -10.46 -25.51 -19.49
CA PRO A 285 -11.48 -26.54 -19.39
C PRO A 285 -10.93 -27.77 -18.64
N THR A 286 -11.43 -27.98 -17.43
CA THR A 286 -11.26 -29.24 -16.70
C THR A 286 -11.91 -30.37 -17.52
N PRO A 287 -11.22 -31.48 -17.80
CA PRO A 287 -11.85 -32.65 -18.42
C PRO A 287 -13.03 -33.09 -17.55
N ARG A 288 -14.18 -33.22 -18.20
CA ARG A 288 -15.47 -33.52 -17.59
C ARG A 288 -15.42 -34.90 -16.91
N ALA A 289 -15.13 -34.96 -15.62
CA ALA A 289 -15.40 -36.12 -14.79
C ALA A 289 -16.84 -36.00 -14.25
N THR A 290 -17.68 -36.92 -14.69
CA THR A 290 -19.04 -37.15 -14.19
C THR A 290 -19.00 -37.58 -12.73
N GLY A 291 -19.56 -36.76 -11.84
CA GLY A 291 -19.71 -37.06 -10.42
C GLY A 291 -19.87 -35.78 -9.62
N ALA A 292 -21.10 -35.44 -9.27
CA ALA A 292 -21.44 -34.19 -8.61
C ALA A 292 -20.80 -34.08 -7.21
N THR A 293 -20.03 -33.01 -7.01
CA THR A 293 -19.98 -32.27 -5.75
C THR A 293 -19.65 -30.83 -6.13
N GLU A 294 -20.53 -29.89 -5.77
CA GLU A 294 -20.37 -28.46 -6.02
C GLU A 294 -19.03 -27.97 -5.49
N THR A 295 -18.06 -27.78 -6.39
CA THR A 295 -16.81 -27.09 -6.07
C THR A 295 -17.06 -25.59 -6.20
N LYS A 296 -17.20 -24.95 -5.04
CA LYS A 296 -17.25 -23.49 -4.88
C LYS A 296 -16.09 -22.86 -5.67
N PRO A 297 -16.31 -21.79 -6.45
CA PRO A 297 -15.22 -21.14 -7.18
C PRO A 297 -14.17 -20.62 -6.20
N MET A 298 -12.94 -21.08 -6.41
CA MET A 298 -11.76 -20.88 -5.58
C MET A 298 -11.49 -19.38 -5.36
N SER A 299 -11.69 -18.94 -4.12
CA SER A 299 -11.43 -17.57 -3.67
C SER A 299 -9.92 -17.28 -3.69
N THR A 300 -9.58 -16.02 -3.94
CA THR A 300 -8.25 -15.47 -4.17
C THR A 300 -7.23 -15.82 -3.08
N ALA A 301 -5.93 -15.86 -3.42
CA ALA A 301 -4.80 -16.00 -2.47
C ALA A 301 -4.86 -15.04 -1.25
N LEU A 302 -5.46 -13.86 -1.44
CA LEU A 302 -5.71 -12.87 -0.36
C LEU A 302 -6.75 -13.33 0.68
N ASP A 303 -7.69 -14.18 0.27
CA ASP A 303 -8.70 -14.82 1.12
C ASP A 303 -8.18 -16.14 1.69
N PHE A 304 -7.33 -16.85 0.95
CA PHE A 304 -6.66 -18.07 1.42
C PHE A 304 -5.71 -17.81 2.59
N ALA A 305 -4.87 -16.77 2.50
CA ALA A 305 -4.00 -16.35 3.61
C ALA A 305 -4.78 -16.07 4.91
N ARG A 306 -6.05 -15.66 4.78
CA ARG A 306 -6.95 -15.38 5.91
C ARG A 306 -7.70 -16.62 6.39
N SER A 307 -8.20 -17.44 5.47
CA SER A 307 -9.02 -18.62 5.81
C SER A 307 -8.20 -19.71 6.51
N GLU A 308 -6.91 -19.81 6.22
CA GLU A 308 -5.99 -20.74 6.89
C GLU A 308 -5.70 -20.32 8.34
N GLU A 309 -5.69 -19.01 8.61
CA GLU A 309 -5.49 -18.43 9.95
C GLU A 309 -6.73 -18.60 10.85
N ASP A 310 -7.94 -18.40 10.31
CA ASP A 310 -9.20 -18.70 11.02
C ASP A 310 -9.34 -20.19 11.37
N SER A 311 -8.80 -21.07 10.53
CA SER A 311 -8.77 -22.53 10.75
C SER A 311 -7.81 -22.90 11.87
N TYR A 312 -6.67 -22.22 11.97
CA TYR A 312 -5.66 -22.45 13.01
C TYR A 312 -6.13 -21.93 14.38
N THR A 313 -6.75 -20.75 14.40
CA THR A 313 -7.30 -20.16 15.64
C THR A 313 -8.44 -21.01 16.22
N ARG A 314 -9.22 -21.67 15.35
CA ARG A 314 -10.28 -22.59 15.76
C ARG A 314 -9.78 -23.99 16.12
N GLY A 315 -8.70 -24.46 15.47
CA GLY A 315 -8.04 -25.74 15.78
C GLY A 315 -7.31 -25.76 17.12
N THR A 316 -6.97 -24.59 17.69
CA THR A 316 -6.28 -24.50 18.98
C THR A 316 -7.24 -24.49 20.20
N ILE A 317 -8.57 -24.43 19.98
CA ILE A 317 -9.58 -24.42 21.07
C ILE A 317 -10.36 -25.75 21.15
N GLY A 318 -10.05 -26.74 20.29
CA GLY A 318 -10.84 -27.98 20.20
C GLY A 318 -10.00 -29.25 20.06
N SER A 319 -9.07 -29.51 20.98
CA SER A 319 -8.55 -30.85 21.26
C SER A 319 -7.73 -30.87 22.54
N THR A 320 -8.40 -31.07 23.65
CA THR A 320 -7.83 -31.74 24.82
C THR A 320 -8.84 -32.80 25.24
N ASP A 321 -8.65 -33.99 24.68
CA ASP A 321 -9.25 -35.23 25.16
C ASP A 321 -8.10 -36.14 25.56
N GLY A 322 -8.17 -36.77 26.73
CA GLY A 322 -7.26 -37.88 27.07
C GLY A 322 -6.71 -37.95 28.50
N ASN A 323 -7.57 -38.38 29.43
CA ASN A 323 -7.38 -39.59 30.24
C ASN A 323 -6.12 -39.72 31.15
N GLU A 324 -6.33 -39.63 32.48
CA GLU A 324 -5.63 -40.45 33.48
C GLU A 324 -6.31 -40.33 34.85
N LYS A 325 -6.91 -41.43 35.36
CA LYS A 325 -6.65 -41.97 36.71
C LYS A 325 -7.49 -43.20 37.02
N PHE A 326 -6.79 -44.32 37.05
CA PHE A 326 -7.13 -45.57 37.70
C PHE A 326 -6.57 -45.52 39.14
N LYS A 327 -7.42 -45.59 40.18
CA LYS A 327 -7.23 -46.37 41.42
C LYS A 327 -8.29 -46.10 42.50
N ASP A 328 -8.53 -47.17 43.26
CA ASP A 328 -9.25 -47.33 44.54
C ASP A 328 -10.80 -47.36 44.41
N GLY A 329 -11.56 -48.31 44.95
CA GLY A 329 -11.29 -49.39 45.90
C GLY A 329 -12.48 -49.50 46.88
N VAL A 330 -13.27 -50.57 46.75
CA VAL A 330 -14.06 -51.26 47.81
C VAL A 330 -15.15 -50.50 48.59
N ASN A 331 -16.41 -50.97 48.43
CA ASN A 331 -17.58 -51.00 49.36
C ASN A 331 -18.86 -50.68 48.55
N ALA A 332 -20.05 -51.24 48.74
CA ALA A 332 -20.63 -52.29 49.58
C ALA A 332 -22.00 -52.60 48.91
N THR A 333 -22.36 -53.86 48.67
CA THR A 333 -23.43 -54.59 49.40
C THR A 333 -24.87 -54.19 49.06
N VAL A 334 -25.53 -55.09 48.30
CA VAL A 334 -26.91 -55.63 48.46
C VAL A 334 -28.10 -54.66 48.37
N HIS A 335 -29.00 -54.91 47.41
CA HIS A 335 -30.40 -55.25 47.71
C HIS A 335 -31.18 -55.79 46.49
N SER A 336 -31.86 -56.93 46.73
CA SER A 336 -33.10 -57.46 46.11
C SER A 336 -33.12 -57.68 44.59
N ALA A 337 -33.04 -58.91 44.04
CA ALA A 337 -33.94 -60.06 44.15
C ALA A 337 -35.41 -59.76 43.81
N VAL A 338 -35.92 -60.52 42.82
CA VAL A 338 -37.29 -61.06 42.55
C VAL A 338 -37.48 -61.08 41.02
N SER A 339 -37.26 -62.23 40.37
CA SER A 339 -38.29 -63.21 39.95
C SER A 339 -39.04 -62.71 38.69
N SER A 340 -39.25 -63.43 37.58
CA SER A 340 -39.22 -64.86 37.27
C SER A 340 -39.27 -65.04 35.74
N ARG A 341 -38.79 -66.21 35.26
CA ARG A 341 -39.33 -67.10 34.20
C ARG A 341 -40.37 -66.50 33.22
N GLY A 342 -40.33 -66.74 31.91
CA GLY A 342 -39.62 -67.76 31.16
C GLY A 342 -40.19 -67.89 29.74
N THR A 343 -39.31 -68.34 28.85
CA THR A 343 -39.52 -69.41 27.84
C THR A 343 -40.47 -69.25 26.66
N GLY A 344 -39.88 -69.44 25.47
CA GLY A 344 -40.48 -70.04 24.27
C GLY A 344 -41.16 -69.02 23.35
N GLY A 345 -40.91 -68.96 22.04
CA GLY A 345 -40.25 -69.87 21.12
C GLY A 345 -41.07 -69.91 19.80
N ARG A 346 -40.36 -69.82 18.66
CA ARG A 346 -40.78 -70.13 17.27
C ARG A 346 -41.82 -69.20 16.61
N ARG A 347 -41.50 -68.53 15.49
CA ARG A 347 -41.30 -68.95 14.06
C ARG A 347 -42.61 -69.02 13.25
N GLY A 348 -42.60 -68.37 12.08
CA GLY A 348 -43.60 -68.42 11.00
C GLY A 348 -44.10 -67.01 10.66
N ARG A 349 -43.56 -66.27 9.68
CA ARG A 349 -43.55 -66.44 8.21
C ARG A 349 -44.91 -66.16 7.55
N ASP A 350 -44.83 -65.40 6.45
CA ASP A 350 -45.84 -65.08 5.42
C ASP A 350 -46.83 -63.96 5.82
N GLY A 351 -47.16 -62.95 5.01
CA GLY A 351 -46.85 -62.59 3.63
C GLY A 351 -47.93 -61.60 3.14
N ASN A 352 -47.58 -60.67 2.24
CA ASN A 352 -48.46 -59.79 1.43
C ASN A 352 -49.44 -58.85 2.20
N VAL A 353 -49.72 -57.61 1.82
CA VAL A 353 -49.73 -56.87 0.53
C VAL A 353 -49.23 -55.45 0.78
#